data_AF-A0A8C9EP04-F1
#
_entry.id   AF-A0A8C9EP04-F1
#
_cell.length_a   1.000
_cell.length_b   1.000
_cell.length_c   1.000
_cell.angle_alpha   90.00
_cell.angle_beta   90.00
_cell.angle_gamma   90.00
#
_symmetry.space_group_name_H-M   'P 1'
#
loop_
_entity.id
_entity.type
_entity.pdbx_description
1 polymer ?
#
loop_
_entity_poly.entity_id
_entity_poly.type
_entity_poly.pdbx_seq_one_letter_code
_entity_poly.pdbx_strand_id
1 'polypeptide(L)'
;SCGVFCLFGLFIVLLCTRVMWTPPLRESFSYPFLVLQMLLLTYILRYLSICTYLIALCVSNIFFMLPWQFAQFVLLTQIASLFAVYIMGYIDSCKLQKILSVHMVSLVVCFILMFGNSMLLTSYYAASLVVIWVSCLLHSECLFKVIEGCAWLVGTVTLKYLTSLAFGVADDLNLLATRILIH
;
A
#
# COMPACT_ATOMS: atom_id res chain seq x y z
N SER A 1 1.35 -10.34 -16.79
CA SER A 1 1.67 -10.19 -15.36
C SER A 1 3.16 -9.97 -15.09
N CYS A 2 4.11 -10.73 -15.66
CA CYS A 2 5.56 -10.46 -15.47
C CYS A 2 6.03 -9.08 -15.97
N GLY A 3 5.46 -8.58 -17.08
CA GLY A 3 5.91 -7.31 -17.69
C GLY A 3 5.70 -6.07 -16.81
N VAL A 4 4.56 -5.95 -16.11
CA VAL A 4 4.24 -4.79 -15.26
C VAL A 4 5.12 -4.76 -14.00
N PHE A 5 5.36 -5.93 -13.40
CA PHE A 5 6.26 -6.05 -12.25
C PHE A 5 7.74 -5.87 -12.62
N CYS A 6 8.15 -6.29 -13.82
CA CYS A 6 9.49 -6.05 -14.34
C CYS A 6 9.72 -4.57 -14.68
N LEU A 7 8.70 -3.88 -15.23
CA LEU A 7 8.73 -2.44 -15.46
C LEU A 7 8.85 -1.66 -14.14
N PHE A 8 8.19 -2.13 -13.08
CA PHE A 8 8.26 -1.52 -11.75
C PHE A 8 9.64 -1.67 -11.11
N GLY A 9 10.26 -2.86 -11.22
CA GLY A 9 11.64 -3.09 -10.80
C GLY A 9 12.65 -2.26 -11.61
N LEU A 10 12.45 -2.14 -12.92
CA LEU A 10 13.31 -1.34 -13.81
C LEU A 10 13.19 0.17 -13.52
N PHE A 11 12.00 0.66 -13.21
CA PHE A 11 11.75 2.07 -12.89
C PHE A 11 12.48 2.51 -11.60
N ILE A 12 12.52 1.65 -10.58
CA ILE A 12 13.27 1.89 -9.33
C ILE A 12 14.77 1.87 -9.58
N VAL A 13 15.28 0.92 -10.36
CA VAL A 13 16.70 0.84 -10.71
C VAL A 13 17.14 2.05 -11.55
N LEU A 14 16.32 2.49 -12.51
CA LEU A 14 16.64 3.63 -13.37
C LEU A 14 16.72 4.96 -12.61
N LEU A 15 15.90 5.18 -11.58
CA LEU A 15 15.94 6.39 -10.74
C LEU A 15 17.25 6.51 -9.93
N CYS A 16 17.92 5.39 -9.66
CA CYS A 16 19.15 5.34 -8.84
C CYS A 16 20.47 5.42 -9.63
N THR A 17 20.47 5.53 -10.96
CA THR A 17 21.71 5.42 -11.76
C THR A 17 22.41 6.75 -12.11
N ARG A 18 21.97 7.89 -11.57
CA ARG A 18 22.65 9.19 -11.77
C ARG A 18 23.20 9.75 -10.45
N VAL A 19 24.27 9.10 -9.96
CA VAL A 19 25.16 9.54 -8.87
C VAL A 19 24.76 9.07 -7.45
N MET A 20 24.93 7.77 -7.17
CA MET A 20 25.21 7.33 -5.79
C MET A 20 26.18 6.14 -5.80
N TRP A 21 27.34 6.34 -5.18
CA TRP A 21 28.26 5.26 -4.81
C TRP A 21 27.73 4.59 -3.53
N THR A 22 27.71 3.25 -3.52
CA THR A 22 27.13 2.35 -2.50
C THR A 22 25.65 2.62 -2.19
N PRO A 23 24.70 1.78 -2.67
CA PRO A 23 23.32 1.86 -2.19
C PRO A 23 23.32 1.74 -0.66
N PRO A 24 22.58 2.60 0.07
CA PRO A 24 22.62 2.62 1.52
C PRO A 24 22.26 1.25 2.09
N LEU A 25 22.99 0.80 3.12
CA LEU A 25 22.98 -0.57 3.66
C LEU A 25 21.57 -1.13 3.95
N ARG A 26 20.65 -0.23 4.34
CA ARG A 26 19.24 -0.49 4.60
C ARG A 26 18.46 -0.96 3.35
N GLU A 27 18.70 -0.33 2.20
CA GLU A 27 18.03 -0.67 0.94
C GLU A 27 18.52 -2.02 0.42
N SER A 28 19.83 -2.28 0.53
CA SER A 28 20.42 -3.58 0.21
C SER A 28 19.90 -4.70 1.11
N PHE A 29 19.62 -4.43 2.38
CA PHE A 29 19.07 -5.43 3.31
C PHE A 29 17.60 -5.77 3.02
N SER A 30 16.81 -4.78 2.59
CA SER A 30 15.38 -4.97 2.29
C SER A 30 15.11 -5.55 0.89
N TYR A 31 16.05 -5.42 -0.06
CA TYR A 31 15.92 -5.96 -1.42
C TYR A 31 15.57 -7.46 -1.54
N PRO A 32 16.22 -8.40 -0.81
CA PRO A 32 15.86 -9.82 -0.89
C PRO A 32 14.43 -10.10 -0.43
N PHE A 33 13.94 -9.38 0.59
CA PHE A 33 12.58 -9.52 1.09
C PHE A 33 11.54 -8.99 0.08
N LEU A 34 11.88 -7.93 -0.65
CA LEU A 34 11.06 -7.40 -1.73
C LEU A 34 10.91 -8.42 -2.87
N VAL A 35 12.01 -9.03 -3.31
CA VAL A 35 11.97 -10.05 -4.37
C VAL A 35 11.17 -11.27 -3.91
N LEU A 36 11.37 -11.71 -2.67
CA LEU A 36 10.64 -12.83 -2.08
C LEU A 36 9.14 -12.54 -2.00
N GLN A 37 8.74 -11.36 -1.55
CA GLN A 37 7.34 -10.95 -1.48
C GLN A 37 6.67 -10.91 -2.86
N MET A 38 7.36 -10.42 -3.88
CA MET A 38 6.85 -10.35 -5.25
C MET A 38 6.69 -11.74 -5.88
N LEU A 39 7.63 -12.64 -5.57
CA LEU A 39 7.55 -14.06 -5.95
C LEU A 39 6.35 -14.72 -5.25
N LEU A 40 6.24 -14.59 -3.93
CA LEU A 40 5.13 -15.13 -3.13
C LEU A 40 3.77 -14.63 -3.65
N LEU A 41 3.65 -13.34 -3.95
CA LEU A 41 2.42 -12.77 -4.50
C LEU A 41 2.04 -13.43 -5.84
N THR A 42 3.02 -13.60 -6.73
CA THR A 42 2.80 -14.25 -8.02
C THR A 42 2.39 -15.72 -7.85
N TYR A 43 3.00 -16.41 -6.89
CA TYR A 43 2.63 -17.79 -6.54
C TYR A 43 1.21 -17.86 -5.97
N ILE A 44 0.82 -16.96 -5.06
CA ILE A 44 -0.54 -16.92 -4.48
C ILE A 44 -1.59 -16.63 -5.57
N LEU A 45 -1.27 -15.77 -6.53
CA LEU A 45 -2.15 -15.48 -7.66
C LEU A 45 -2.33 -16.70 -8.60
N ARG A 46 -1.29 -17.52 -8.76
CA ARG A 46 -1.31 -18.69 -9.65
C ARG A 46 -1.83 -19.97 -8.98
N TYR A 47 -1.47 -20.19 -7.73
CA TYR A 47 -1.82 -21.35 -6.91
C TYR A 47 -2.41 -20.88 -5.57
N LEU A 48 -3.72 -20.65 -5.57
CA LEU A 48 -4.44 -20.29 -4.36
C LEU A 48 -4.72 -21.57 -3.55
N SER A 49 -3.91 -21.91 -2.53
CA SER A 49 -4.35 -22.91 -1.52
C SER A 49 -3.39 -23.25 -0.37
N ILE A 50 -2.40 -22.45 0.01
CA ILE A 50 -1.61 -22.79 1.22
C ILE A 50 -1.43 -21.58 2.13
N CYS A 51 -2.03 -21.64 3.33
CA CYS A 51 -1.90 -20.63 4.38
C CYS A 51 -0.44 -20.26 4.67
N THR A 52 0.49 -21.21 4.51
CA THR A 52 1.93 -21.01 4.62
C THR A 52 2.46 -19.89 3.72
N TYR A 53 1.99 -19.75 2.48
CA TYR A 53 2.42 -18.66 1.60
C TYR A 53 1.88 -17.30 2.04
N LEU A 54 0.67 -17.26 2.60
CA LEU A 54 0.09 -16.03 3.17
C LEU A 54 0.86 -15.59 4.41
N ILE A 55 1.24 -16.53 5.28
CA ILE A 55 2.08 -16.26 6.46
C ILE A 55 3.47 -15.80 6.01
N ALA A 56 4.10 -16.48 5.04
CA ALA A 56 5.38 -16.08 4.49
C ALA A 56 5.34 -14.67 3.87
N LEU A 57 4.25 -14.33 3.18
CA LEU A 57 4.03 -12.98 2.64
C LEU A 57 3.86 -11.95 3.75
N CYS A 58 3.17 -12.28 4.84
CA CYS A 58 3.04 -11.41 6.02
C CYS A 58 4.40 -11.12 6.66
N VAL A 59 5.17 -12.17 6.93
CA VAL A 59 6.51 -12.08 7.55
C VAL A 59 7.44 -11.25 6.66
N SER A 60 7.48 -11.53 5.35
CA SER A 60 8.30 -10.78 4.40
C SER A 60 7.95 -9.31 4.36
N ASN A 61 6.65 -8.95 4.41
CA ASN A 61 6.19 -7.55 4.47
C ASN A 61 6.68 -6.83 5.74
N ILE A 62 6.64 -7.49 6.90
CA ILE A 62 7.09 -6.90 8.17
C ILE A 62 8.60 -6.64 8.13
N PHE A 63 9.39 -7.64 7.72
CA PHE A 63 10.85 -7.48 7.57
C PHE A 63 11.24 -6.47 6.49
N PHE A 64 10.38 -6.25 5.49
CA PHE A 64 10.59 -5.23 4.47
C PHE A 64 10.33 -3.81 5.01
N MET A 65 9.23 -3.61 5.76
CA MET A 65 8.85 -2.30 6.31
C MET A 65 9.70 -1.85 7.50
N LEU A 66 10.18 -2.77 8.35
CA LEU A 66 10.91 -2.44 9.58
C LEU A 66 12.20 -1.62 9.31
N PRO A 67 13.10 -2.02 8.38
CA PRO A 67 14.32 -1.27 8.11
C PRO A 67 14.06 -0.06 7.21
N TRP A 68 13.12 -0.18 6.27
CA TRP A 68 12.93 0.77 5.18
C TRP A 68 11.66 1.59 5.35
N GLN A 69 11.80 2.78 5.94
CA GLN A 69 10.69 3.72 6.17
C GLN A 69 9.96 4.12 4.86
N PHE A 70 10.66 4.17 3.73
CA PHE A 70 10.08 4.47 2.41
C PHE A 70 9.50 3.26 1.68
N ALA A 71 9.56 2.04 2.26
CA ALA A 71 8.95 0.83 1.74
C ALA A 71 7.46 0.99 1.40
N GLN A 72 6.78 1.88 2.13
CA GLN A 72 5.35 2.17 1.95
C GLN A 72 5.02 2.61 0.53
N PHE A 73 5.92 3.32 -0.17
CA PHE A 73 5.70 3.72 -1.55
C PHE A 73 5.72 2.54 -2.52
N VAL A 74 6.64 1.60 -2.29
CA VAL A 74 6.77 0.38 -3.10
C VAL A 74 5.57 -0.56 -2.90
N LEU A 75 5.10 -0.68 -1.65
CA LEU A 75 3.92 -1.47 -1.32
C LEU A 75 2.63 -0.82 -1.85
N LEU A 76 2.53 0.51 -1.83
CA LEU A 76 1.42 1.24 -2.44
C LEU A 76 1.29 0.90 -3.94
N THR A 77 2.40 0.93 -4.67
CA THR A 77 2.40 0.61 -6.10
C THR A 77 2.11 -0.87 -6.38
N GLN A 78 2.54 -1.78 -5.50
CA GLN A 78 2.18 -3.19 -5.57
C GLN A 78 0.66 -3.37 -5.43
N ILE A 79 0.04 -2.73 -4.43
CA ILE A 79 -1.41 -2.76 -4.23
C ILE A 79 -2.15 -2.07 -5.38
N ALA A 80 -1.64 -0.94 -5.89
CA ALA A 80 -2.20 -0.24 -7.05
C ALA A 80 -2.21 -1.12 -8.31
N SER A 81 -1.12 -1.84 -8.57
CA SER A 81 -1.04 -2.77 -9.71
C SER A 81 -2.00 -3.97 -9.55
N LEU A 82 -2.16 -4.52 -8.34
CA LEU A 82 -3.16 -5.56 -8.08
C LEU A 82 -4.57 -5.06 -8.32
N PHE A 83 -4.86 -3.83 -7.90
CA PHE A 83 -6.15 -3.19 -8.14
C PHE A 83 -6.41 -2.93 -9.63
N ALA A 84 -5.39 -2.52 -10.39
CA ALA A 84 -5.51 -2.39 -11.85
C ALA A 84 -5.84 -3.73 -12.53
N VAL A 85 -5.21 -4.82 -12.09
CA VAL A 85 -5.50 -6.18 -12.59
C VAL A 85 -6.89 -6.66 -12.17
N TYR A 86 -7.39 -6.21 -11.01
CA TYR A 86 -8.76 -6.45 -10.55
C TYR A 86 -9.81 -5.73 -11.42
N ILE A 87 -9.59 -4.45 -11.74
CA ILE A 87 -10.45 -3.68 -12.64
C ILE A 87 -10.55 -4.36 -14.01
N MET A 88 -9.42 -4.86 -14.53
CA MET A 88 -9.35 -5.62 -15.78
C MET A 88 -10.07 -6.99 -15.71
N GLY A 89 -10.51 -7.44 -14.53
CA GLY A 89 -11.28 -8.66 -14.34
C GLY A 89 -10.45 -9.95 -14.39
N TYR A 90 -9.12 -9.87 -14.30
CA TYR A 90 -8.24 -11.06 -14.28
C TYR A 90 -8.17 -11.75 -12.91
N ILE A 91 -8.61 -11.09 -11.84
CA ILE A 91 -8.52 -11.58 -10.44
C ILE A 91 -9.90 -11.56 -9.78
N ASP A 92 -10.23 -12.64 -9.07
CA ASP A 92 -11.43 -12.73 -8.23
C ASP A 92 -11.35 -11.83 -6.99
N SER A 93 -12.47 -11.20 -6.62
CA SER A 93 -12.63 -10.39 -5.41
C SER A 93 -12.19 -11.13 -4.14
N CYS A 94 -12.56 -12.41 -4.00
CA CYS A 94 -12.18 -13.23 -2.84
C CYS A 94 -10.66 -13.44 -2.71
N LYS A 95 -9.94 -13.55 -3.83
CA LYS A 95 -8.47 -13.69 -3.83
C LYS A 95 -7.81 -12.37 -3.44
N LEU A 96 -8.30 -11.28 -4.01
CA LEU A 96 -7.82 -9.93 -3.71
C LEU A 96 -8.01 -9.58 -2.22
N GLN A 97 -9.18 -9.85 -1.65
CA GLN A 97 -9.45 -9.65 -0.22
C GLN A 97 -8.47 -10.43 0.67
N LYS A 98 -8.19 -11.71 0.37
CA LYS A 98 -7.20 -12.46 1.17
C LYS A 98 -5.81 -11.80 1.15
N ILE A 99 -5.37 -11.31 -0.01
CA ILE A 99 -4.08 -10.63 -0.14
C ILE A 99 -4.08 -9.30 0.61
N LEU A 100 -5.14 -8.49 0.50
CA LEU A 100 -5.25 -7.23 1.23
C LEU A 100 -5.27 -7.44 2.75
N SER A 101 -5.98 -8.47 3.22
CA SER A 101 -6.06 -8.78 4.65
C SER A 101 -4.67 -9.05 5.23
N VAL A 102 -3.82 -9.79 4.51
CA VAL A 102 -2.43 -10.01 4.92
C VAL A 102 -1.66 -8.70 5.03
N HIS A 103 -1.78 -7.81 4.04
CA HIS A 103 -1.08 -6.51 4.07
C HIS A 103 -1.58 -5.60 5.21
N MET A 104 -2.88 -5.64 5.54
CA MET A 104 -3.44 -4.93 6.69
C MET A 104 -2.89 -5.46 8.02
N VAL A 105 -2.85 -6.78 8.19
CA VAL A 105 -2.28 -7.42 9.39
C VAL A 105 -0.79 -7.07 9.52
N SER A 106 -0.01 -7.16 8.44
CA SER A 106 1.40 -6.76 8.45
C SER A 106 1.60 -5.29 8.86
N LEU A 107 0.72 -4.39 8.41
CA LEU A 107 0.75 -2.97 8.78
C LEU A 107 0.54 -2.77 10.28
N VAL A 108 -0.46 -3.43 10.86
CA VAL A 108 -0.78 -3.34 12.29
C VAL A 108 0.37 -3.90 13.13
N VAL A 109 0.91 -5.07 12.75
CA VAL A 109 2.04 -5.66 13.45
C VAL A 109 3.27 -4.75 13.38
N CYS A 110 3.58 -4.18 12.21
CA CYS A 110 4.70 -3.26 12.07
C CYS A 110 4.49 -1.96 12.86
N PHE A 111 3.27 -1.45 12.95
CA PHE A 111 2.93 -0.28 13.78
C PHE A 111 3.18 -0.54 15.27
N ILE A 112 2.78 -1.70 15.77
CA ILE A 112 3.04 -2.12 17.16
C ILE A 112 4.55 -2.24 17.41
N LEU A 113 5.30 -2.88 16.50
CA LEU A 113 6.74 -3.08 16.63
C LEU A 113 7.55 -1.77 16.59
N MET A 114 7.07 -0.77 15.85
CA MET A 114 7.70 0.56 15.78
C MET A 114 7.22 1.51 16.88
N PHE A 115 6.60 0.99 17.96
CA PHE A 115 6.06 1.78 19.08
C PHE A 115 5.09 2.89 18.65
N GLY A 116 4.20 2.59 17.70
CA GLY A 116 3.09 3.47 17.36
C GLY A 116 3.48 4.67 16.48
N ASN A 117 4.38 4.47 15.51
CA ASN A 117 4.74 5.52 14.56
C ASN A 117 3.52 6.03 13.76
N SER A 118 3.07 7.24 14.05
CA SER A 118 1.90 7.87 13.43
C SER A 118 2.06 8.07 11.92
N MET A 119 3.29 8.18 11.40
CA MET A 119 3.54 8.28 9.96
C MET A 119 3.09 7.03 9.18
N LEU A 120 3.11 5.86 9.82
CA LEU A 120 2.73 4.61 9.17
C LEU A 120 1.22 4.55 8.89
N LEU A 121 0.41 4.94 9.88
CA LEU A 121 -1.05 4.88 9.82
C LEU A 121 -1.65 6.01 8.96
N THR A 122 -1.02 7.19 8.94
CA THR A 122 -1.45 8.32 8.08
C THR A 122 -0.95 8.24 6.63
N SER A 123 -0.21 7.19 6.28
CA SER A 123 0.36 7.05 4.95
C SER A 123 -0.70 6.78 3.87
N TYR A 124 -0.42 7.19 2.64
CA TYR A 124 -1.25 6.85 1.47
C TYR A 124 -1.45 5.35 1.29
N TYR A 125 -0.48 4.54 1.74
CA TYR A 125 -0.55 3.09 1.69
C TYR A 125 -1.69 2.54 2.57
N ALA A 126 -1.75 2.94 3.84
CA ALA A 126 -2.83 2.52 4.74
C ALA A 126 -4.21 2.97 4.24
N ALA A 127 -4.33 4.23 3.80
CA ALA A 127 -5.55 4.75 3.20
C ALA A 127 -5.98 3.93 1.96
N SER A 128 -5.04 3.63 1.05
CA SER A 128 -5.33 2.86 -0.18
C SER A 128 -5.81 1.44 0.06
N LEU A 129 -5.28 0.77 1.09
CA LEU A 129 -5.71 -0.57 1.47
C LEU A 129 -7.15 -0.58 1.98
N VAL A 130 -7.50 0.39 2.83
CA VAL A 130 -8.87 0.53 3.35
C VAL A 130 -9.85 0.83 2.21
N VAL A 131 -9.51 1.73 1.29
CA VAL A 131 -10.37 2.04 0.13
C VAL A 131 -10.62 0.80 -0.70
N ILE A 132 -9.57 0.08 -1.12
CA ILE A 132 -9.73 -1.11 -1.96
C ILE A 132 -10.50 -2.21 -1.23
N TRP A 133 -10.29 -2.36 0.08
CA TRP A 133 -11.06 -3.30 0.90
C TRP A 133 -12.56 -2.99 0.87
N VAL A 134 -12.93 -1.72 1.11
CA VAL A 134 -14.31 -1.25 1.09
C VAL A 134 -14.92 -1.34 -0.31
N SER A 135 -14.19 -0.96 -1.35
CA SER A 135 -14.66 -1.08 -2.74
C SER A 135 -14.93 -2.54 -3.11
N CYS A 136 -14.09 -3.46 -2.64
CA CYS A 136 -14.27 -4.90 -2.88
C CYS A 136 -15.49 -5.48 -2.13
N LEU A 137 -15.92 -4.85 -1.02
CA LEU A 137 -17.15 -5.19 -0.29
C LEU A 137 -18.41 -4.65 -0.97
N LEU A 138 -18.31 -3.51 -1.66
CA LEU A 138 -19.43 -2.80 -2.29
C LEU A 138 -19.84 -3.37 -3.67
N HIS A 139 -19.42 -4.59 -4.00
CA HIS A 139 -19.55 -5.23 -5.31
C HIS A 139 -20.98 -5.14 -5.89
N SER A 140 -21.18 -4.21 -6.83
CA SER A 140 -22.42 -4.04 -7.58
C SER A 140 -22.11 -3.64 -9.03
N GLU A 141 -22.18 -4.63 -9.93
CA GLU A 141 -22.22 -4.60 -11.41
C GLU A 141 -21.14 -3.85 -12.24
N CYS A 142 -20.80 -4.44 -13.39
CA CYS A 142 -19.62 -4.21 -14.23
C CYS A 142 -19.36 -2.76 -14.74
N LEU A 143 -20.37 -1.88 -14.83
CA LEU A 143 -20.17 -0.48 -15.25
C LEU A 143 -19.46 0.36 -14.17
N PHE A 144 -19.41 -0.12 -12.93
CA PHE A 144 -18.87 0.60 -11.79
C PHE A 144 -17.33 0.59 -11.73
N LYS A 145 -16.65 -0.34 -12.41
CA LYS A 145 -15.19 -0.58 -12.25
C LYS A 145 -14.28 0.56 -12.71
N VAL A 146 -14.71 1.37 -13.70
CA VAL A 146 -13.94 2.55 -14.16
C VAL A 146 -14.14 3.74 -13.23
N ILE A 147 -15.39 3.93 -12.77
CA ILE A 147 -15.73 4.93 -11.73
C ILE A 147 -15.02 4.58 -10.42
N GLU A 148 -14.87 3.30 -10.11
CA GLU A 148 -14.15 2.77 -8.95
C GLU A 148 -12.64 3.09 -9.00
N GLY A 149 -12.03 3.09 -10.19
CA GLY A 149 -10.65 3.55 -10.39
C GLY A 149 -10.46 5.03 -10.07
N CYS A 150 -11.34 5.89 -10.57
CA CYS A 150 -11.35 7.31 -10.22
C CYS A 150 -11.68 7.52 -8.74
N ALA A 151 -12.63 6.77 -8.19
CA ALA A 151 -12.99 6.79 -6.77
C ALA A 151 -11.85 6.29 -5.87
N TRP A 152 -10.97 5.42 -6.35
CA TRP A 152 -9.78 5.01 -5.62
C TRP A 152 -8.77 6.16 -5.49
N LEU A 153 -8.51 6.90 -6.58
CA LEU A 153 -7.64 8.08 -6.53
C LEU A 153 -8.26 9.18 -5.65
N VAL A 154 -9.55 9.47 -5.81
CA VAL A 154 -10.25 10.47 -5.00
C VAL A 154 -10.35 10.03 -3.54
N GLY A 155 -10.67 8.77 -3.28
CA GLY A 155 -10.80 8.18 -1.95
C GLY A 155 -9.48 8.14 -1.18
N THR A 156 -8.35 7.83 -1.85
CA THR A 156 -7.03 7.86 -1.21
C THR A 156 -6.60 9.28 -0.83
N VAL A 157 -6.90 10.27 -1.66
CA VAL A 157 -6.64 11.69 -1.36
C VAL A 157 -7.55 12.18 -0.22
N THR A 158 -8.84 11.82 -0.26
CA THR A 158 -9.84 12.23 0.73
C THR A 158 -9.58 11.60 2.09
N LEU A 159 -9.30 10.30 2.15
CA LEU A 159 -8.95 9.62 3.40
C LEU A 159 -7.61 10.09 3.94
N LYS A 160 -6.60 10.37 3.12
CA LYS A 160 -5.38 10.97 3.65
C LYS A 160 -5.67 12.32 4.30
N TYR A 161 -6.49 13.16 3.67
CA TYR A 161 -6.90 14.44 4.25
C TYR A 161 -7.65 14.24 5.58
N LEU A 162 -8.55 13.24 5.63
CA LEU A 162 -9.31 12.90 6.84
C LEU A 162 -8.43 12.32 7.96
N THR A 163 -7.45 11.48 7.63
CA THR A 163 -6.51 10.91 8.60
C THR A 163 -5.55 11.99 9.11
N SER A 164 -5.12 12.93 8.27
CA SER A 164 -4.35 14.11 8.72
C SER A 164 -5.19 15.05 9.59
N LEU A 165 -6.49 15.17 9.32
CA LEU A 165 -7.43 15.94 10.14
C LEU A 165 -7.61 15.28 11.51
N ALA A 166 -7.79 13.95 11.54
CA ALA A 166 -8.00 13.17 12.76
C ALA A 166 -6.76 13.09 13.67
N PHE A 167 -5.54 13.12 13.11
CA PHE A 167 -4.28 13.04 13.88
C PHE A 167 -3.66 14.40 14.24
N GLY A 168 -4.20 15.55 13.78
CA GLY A 168 -3.59 16.83 14.14
C GLY A 168 -4.10 18.12 13.48
N VAL A 169 -5.35 18.21 12.99
CA VAL A 169 -5.96 19.51 12.58
C VAL A 169 -7.29 19.76 13.32
N ALA A 170 -7.44 19.20 14.52
CA ALA A 170 -8.45 19.70 15.46
C ALA A 170 -7.99 21.02 16.13
N ASP A 171 -6.68 21.28 16.17
CA ASP A 171 -6.12 22.44 16.89
C ASP A 171 -5.92 23.67 15.98
N ASP A 172 -5.56 23.49 14.71
CA ASP A 172 -5.26 24.62 13.81
C ASP A 172 -6.50 25.25 13.15
N LEU A 173 -7.60 24.49 13.01
CA LEU A 173 -8.83 24.97 12.37
C LEU A 173 -9.60 25.93 13.28
N ASN A 174 -9.49 25.77 14.61
CA ASN A 174 -9.99 26.73 15.59
C ASN A 174 -9.16 28.03 15.58
N LEU A 175 -7.85 27.95 15.37
CA LEU A 175 -6.95 29.11 15.25
C LEU A 175 -7.15 29.88 13.93
N LEU A 176 -7.39 29.17 12.82
CA LEU A 176 -7.71 29.80 11.53
C LEU A 176 -9.14 30.39 11.51
N ALA A 177 -10.12 29.73 12.12
CA ALA A 177 -11.48 30.25 12.24
C ALA A 177 -11.56 31.51 13.12
N THR A 178 -10.78 31.59 14.21
CA THR A 178 -10.68 32.83 15.02
C THR A 178 -9.95 33.95 14.29
N ARG A 179 -8.96 33.65 13.43
CA ARG A 179 -8.22 34.67 12.67
C ARG A 179 -9.02 35.29 11.51
N ILE A 180 -10.00 34.56 10.97
CA ILE A 180 -10.89 35.04 9.89
C ILE A 180 -12.09 35.83 10.46
N LEU A 181 -12.44 35.66 11.74
CA LEU A 181 -13.54 36.37 12.39
C LEU A 181 -13.10 37.71 13.04
N ILE A 182 -11.79 37.97 13.11
CA ILE A 182 -11.19 39.19 13.69
C ILE A 182 -10.72 40.18 12.60
N HIS A 183 -10.84 39.82 11.32
CA HIS A 183 -10.45 40.69 10.20
C HIS A 183 -11.58 40.82 9.17
#